data_AF-A0A0A2BFD2-F1
#
_entry.id   AF-A0A0A2BFD2-F1
#
_cell.length_a   1.000
_cell.length_b   1.000
_cell.length_c   1.000
_cell.angle_alpha   90.00
_cell.angle_beta   90.00
_cell.angle_gamma   90.00
#
_symmetry.space_group_name_H-M   'P 1'
#
loop_
_entity.id
_entity.type
_entity.pdbx_description
1 polymer ?
#
loop_
_entity_poly.entity_id
_entity_poly.type
_entity_poly.pdbx_seq_one_letter_code
_entity_poly.pdbx_strand_id
1 'polypeptide(L)'
;MDSKVGLAKEWLDKFLVLNFFLVVAGALLFLISVIFSLNGVDIFYRVFQLLWFPLFIPVISIFFTAVLIEIVFTAINKRKE
;
A
#
# COMPACT_ATOMS: atom_id res chain seq x y z
N MET A 1 25.75 18.53 6.83
CA MET A 1 24.65 17.85 7.55
C MET A 1 23.41 17.65 6.65
N ASP A 2 23.39 18.21 5.43
CA ASP A 2 22.32 18.08 4.42
C ASP A 2 22.21 16.74 3.70
N SER A 3 23.30 15.99 3.52
CA SER A 3 23.26 14.76 2.70
C SER A 3 22.42 13.64 3.31
N LYS A 4 22.26 13.59 4.63
CA LYS A 4 21.51 12.52 5.31
C LYS A 4 19.99 12.69 5.19
N VAL A 5 19.49 13.91 5.12
CA VAL A 5 18.05 14.20 5.03
C VAL A 5 17.52 13.88 3.63
N GLY A 6 18.29 14.20 2.59
CA GLY A 6 17.95 13.83 1.21
C GLY A 6 17.86 12.32 1.01
N LEU A 7 18.85 11.57 1.53
CA LEU A 7 18.88 10.10 1.43
C LEU A 7 17.71 9.44 2.17
N ALA A 8 17.34 9.95 3.35
CA ALA A 8 16.22 9.41 4.13
C ALA A 8 14.87 9.62 3.43
N LYS A 9 14.68 10.80 2.83
CA LYS A 9 13.46 11.11 2.07
C LYS A 9 13.36 10.23 0.81
N GLU A 10 14.45 10.09 0.06
CA GLU A 10 14.47 9.25 -1.15
C GLU A 10 14.20 7.77 -0.82
N TRP A 11 14.73 7.28 0.30
CA TRP A 11 14.49 5.91 0.76
C TRP A 11 13.03 5.70 1.18
N LEU A 12 12.43 6.68 1.87
CA LEU A 12 11.02 6.66 2.26
C LEU A 12 10.11 6.67 1.02
N ASP A 13 10.40 7.51 0.03
CA ASP A 13 9.63 7.58 -1.22
C ASP A 13 9.71 6.24 -1.97
N LYS A 14 10.89 5.64 -2.08
CA LYS A 14 11.07 4.30 -2.67
C LYS A 14 10.29 3.22 -1.92
N PHE A 15 10.30 3.26 -0.58
CA PHE A 15 9.55 2.33 0.25
C PHE A 15 8.04 2.47 0.05
N LEU A 16 7.54 3.71 -0.02
CA LEU A 16 6.12 3.99 -0.28
C LEU A 16 5.69 3.53 -1.67
N VAL A 17 6.51 3.74 -2.69
CA VAL A 17 6.25 3.24 -4.06
C VAL A 17 6.20 1.71 -4.06
N LEU A 18 7.15 1.04 -3.41
CA LEU A 18 7.16 -0.42 -3.30
C LEU A 18 5.90 -0.94 -2.57
N ASN A 19 5.52 -0.28 -1.47
CA ASN A 19 4.32 -0.57 -0.71
C ASN A 19 3.07 -0.44 -1.60
N PHE A 20 2.95 0.65 -2.37
CA PHE A 20 1.87 0.83 -3.32
C PHE A 20 1.79 -0.30 -4.36
N PHE A 21 2.92 -0.69 -4.97
CA PHE A 21 2.95 -1.81 -5.91
C PHE A 21 2.52 -3.13 -5.26
N LEU A 22 2.88 -3.35 -4.00
CA LEU A 22 2.45 -4.52 -3.24
C LEU A 22 0.92 -4.53 -3.07
N VAL A 23 0.30 -3.39 -2.70
CA VAL A 23 -1.16 -3.27 -2.61
C VAL A 23 -1.83 -3.56 -3.94
N VAL A 24 -1.31 -2.99 -5.04
CA VAL A 24 -1.86 -3.21 -6.40
C VAL A 24 -1.73 -4.68 -6.81
N ALA A 25 -0.59 -5.31 -6.56
CA ALA A 25 -0.39 -6.73 -6.82
C ALA A 25 -1.37 -7.60 -6.01
N GLY A 26 -1.62 -7.26 -4.74
CA GLY A 26 -2.64 -7.89 -3.91
C GLY A 26 -4.04 -7.77 -4.49
N ALA A 27 -4.41 -6.60 -5.01
CA ALA A 27 -5.69 -6.38 -5.66
C ALA A 27 -5.86 -7.21 -6.96
N LEU A 28 -4.80 -7.33 -7.76
CA LEU A 28 -4.81 -8.20 -8.94
C LEU A 28 -4.92 -9.68 -8.55
N LEU A 29 -4.18 -10.10 -7.53
CA LEU A 29 -4.23 -11.47 -7.03
C LEU A 29 -5.60 -11.80 -6.45
N PHE A 30 -6.26 -10.84 -5.79
CA PHE A 30 -7.66 -10.96 -5.36
C PHE A 30 -8.61 -11.17 -6.53
N LEU A 31 -8.50 -10.36 -7.59
CA LEU A 31 -9.32 -10.49 -8.81
C LEU A 31 -9.18 -11.89 -9.42
N ILE A 32 -7.94 -12.38 -9.56
CA ILE A 32 -7.66 -13.73 -10.07
C ILE A 32 -8.29 -14.79 -9.14
N SER A 33 -8.09 -14.64 -7.83
CA SER A 33 -8.65 -15.55 -6.83
C SER A 33 -10.18 -15.62 -6.87
N VAL A 34 -10.86 -14.49 -7.08
CA VAL A 34 -12.32 -14.47 -7.22
C VAL A 34 -12.75 -15.22 -8.48
N ILE A 35 -12.10 -14.97 -9.61
CA ILE A 35 -12.41 -15.66 -10.88
C ILE A 35 -12.23 -17.18 -10.74
N PHE A 36 -11.14 -17.62 -10.10
CA PHE A 36 -10.88 -19.05 -9.87
C PHE A 36 -11.84 -19.68 -8.84
N SER A 37 -12.21 -18.95 -7.80
CA SER A 37 -13.18 -19.43 -6.80
C SER A 37 -14.57 -19.63 -7.41
N LEU A 38 -14.99 -18.77 -8.35
CA LEU A 38 -16.22 -18.97 -9.12
C LEU A 38 -16.19 -20.27 -9.97
N ASN A 39 -15.01 -20.78 -10.30
CA ASN A 39 -14.81 -22.06 -11.00
C ASN A 39 -14.63 -23.25 -10.03
N GLY A 40 -14.86 -23.06 -8.73
CA GLY A 40 -14.76 -24.10 -7.69
C GLY A 40 -13.33 -24.38 -7.21
N VAL A 41 -12.34 -23.53 -7.56
CA VAL A 41 -10.95 -23.68 -7.14
C VAL A 41 -10.63 -22.67 -6.03
N ASP A 42 -10.76 -23.10 -4.78
CA ASP A 42 -10.58 -22.24 -3.61
C ASP A 42 -9.12 -22.05 -3.16
N ILE A 43 -8.16 -22.73 -3.83
CA ILE A 43 -6.73 -22.67 -3.47
C ILE A 43 -6.22 -21.21 -3.48
N PHE A 44 -6.55 -20.45 -4.54
CA PHE A 44 -6.05 -19.09 -4.71
C PHE A 44 -6.67 -18.13 -3.71
N TYR A 45 -7.95 -18.32 -3.41
CA TYR A 45 -8.66 -17.55 -2.41
C TYR A 45 -8.09 -17.78 -1.00
N ARG A 46 -7.76 -19.03 -0.65
CA ARG A 46 -7.15 -19.36 0.64
C ARG A 46 -5.74 -18.79 0.79
N VAL A 47 -4.93 -18.84 -0.28
CA VAL A 47 -3.60 -18.20 -0.30
C VAL A 47 -3.73 -16.69 -0.13
N PHE A 48 -4.67 -16.07 -0.84
CA PHE A 48 -4.94 -14.65 -0.69
C PHE A 48 -5.34 -14.29 0.74
N GLN A 49 -6.27 -15.03 1.36
CA GLN A 49 -6.67 -14.80 2.75
C GLN A 49 -5.48 -14.92 3.71
N LEU A 50 -4.61 -15.91 3.52
CA LEU A 50 -3.42 -16.11 4.35
C LEU A 50 -2.43 -14.96 4.23
N LEU A 51 -2.30 -14.35 3.05
CA LEU A 51 -1.46 -13.17 2.80
C LEU A 51 -2.15 -11.88 3.24
N TRP A 52 -3.48 -11.83 3.23
CA TRP A 52 -4.28 -10.65 3.54
C TRP A 52 -4.03 -10.13 4.95
N PHE A 53 -4.21 -11.01 5.94
CA PHE A 53 -4.11 -10.62 7.35
C PHE A 53 -2.71 -10.12 7.75
N PRO A 54 -1.61 -10.87 7.50
CA PRO A 54 -0.29 -10.47 7.99
C PRO A 54 0.43 -9.47 7.08
N LEU A 55 0.11 -9.41 5.78
CA LEU A 55 0.90 -8.63 4.82
C LEU A 55 0.12 -7.47 4.24
N PHE A 56 -1.07 -7.68 3.68
CA PHE A 56 -1.79 -6.59 3.01
C PHE A 56 -2.38 -5.56 3.99
N ILE A 57 -2.98 -5.98 5.11
CA ILE A 57 -3.54 -5.05 6.11
C ILE A 57 -2.51 -4.00 6.61
N PRO A 58 -1.33 -4.40 7.12
CA PRO A 58 -0.36 -3.41 7.62
C PRO A 58 0.19 -2.52 6.50
N VAL A 59 0.44 -3.09 5.33
CA VAL A 59 0.95 -2.38 4.14
C VAL A 59 -0.04 -1.28 3.71
N ILE A 60 -1.32 -1.63 3.56
CA ILE A 60 -2.42 -0.70 3.23
C ILE A 60 -2.53 0.40 4.29
N SER A 61 -2.45 0.03 5.57
CA SER A 61 -2.59 0.99 6.68
C SER A 61 -1.47 2.04 6.67
N ILE A 62 -0.23 1.63 6.43
CA ILE A 62 0.92 2.53 6.30
C ILE A 62 0.73 3.48 5.11
N PHE A 63 0.35 2.92 3.96
CA PHE A 63 0.10 3.70 2.75
C PHE A 63 -0.99 4.76 2.97
N PHE A 64 -2.14 4.35 3.50
CA PHE A 64 -3.24 5.28 3.80
C PHE A 64 -2.83 6.35 4.82
N THR A 65 -2.08 5.99 5.85
CA THR A 65 -1.61 6.95 6.86
C THR A 65 -0.70 8.00 6.23
N ALA A 66 0.23 7.58 5.37
CA ALA A 66 1.11 8.50 4.65
C ALA A 66 0.32 9.47 3.76
N VAL A 67 -0.62 8.94 2.97
CA VAL A 67 -1.49 9.75 2.09
C VAL A 67 -2.35 10.72 2.91
N LEU A 68 -2.93 10.27 4.04
CA LEU A 68 -3.73 11.14 4.91
C LEU A 68 -2.91 12.28 5.50
N ILE A 69 -1.68 11.99 5.97
CA ILE A 69 -0.77 13.02 6.49
C ILE A 69 -0.48 14.05 5.39
N GLU A 70 -0.15 13.61 4.18
CA GLU A 70 0.11 14.50 3.04
C GLU A 70 -1.09 15.38 2.70
N ILE A 71 -2.29 14.80 2.65
CA ILE A 71 -3.53 15.53 2.38
C ILE A 71 -3.78 16.58 3.48
N VAL A 72 -3.64 16.21 4.76
CA VAL A 72 -3.86 17.12 5.88
C VAL A 72 -2.85 18.27 5.85
N PHE A 73 -1.57 17.97 5.62
CA PHE A 73 -0.52 18.99 5.49
C PHE A 73 -0.83 19.96 4.34
N THR A 74 -1.16 19.42 3.17
CA THR A 74 -1.52 20.21 2.00
C THR A 74 -2.76 21.08 2.26
N ALA A 75 -3.78 20.53 2.91
CA ALA A 75 -5.00 21.26 3.24
C ALA A 75 -4.77 22.40 4.24
N ILE A 76 -3.87 22.21 5.21
CA ILE A 76 -3.47 23.26 6.16
C ILE A 76 -2.68 24.36 5.44
N ASN A 77 -1.74 24.00 4.57
CA ASN A 77 -0.91 24.97 3.86
C ASN A 77 -1.74 25.81 2.88
N LYS A 78 -2.69 25.19 2.17
CA LYS A 78 -3.61 25.87 1.24
C LYS A 78 -4.51 26.91 1.92
N ARG A 79 -4.71 26.85 3.24
CA ARG A 79 -5.49 27.85 4.00
C ARG A 79 -4.67 29.05 4.48
N LYS A 80 -3.34 29.00 4.38
CA LYS A 80 -2.44 30.10 4.76
C LYS A 80 -2.08 31.03 3.60
N GLU A 81 -2.32 30.61 2.37
CA GLU A 81 -2.30 31.44 1.16
C GLU A 81 -3.68 32.03 0.87
#